data_AF-A0A0X3TLL5-F1
#
_entry.id   AF-A0A0X3TLL5-F1
#
_cell.length_a   1.000
_cell.length_b   1.000
_cell.length_c   1.000
_cell.angle_alpha   90.00
_cell.angle_beta   90.00
_cell.angle_gamma   90.00
#
_symmetry.space_group_name_H-M   'P 1'
#
loop_
_entity.id
_entity.type
_entity.pdbx_description
1 polymer ?
#
loop_
_entity_poly.entity_id
_entity_poly.type
_entity_poly.pdbx_seq_one_letter_code
_entity_poly.pdbx_strand_id
1 'polypeptide(L)'
;MKFIAIISLGLALLTGCSAFSPKPAGSADKVQFPLAFPEDQSKVSEPLFCSLTDKEAVRLLKQGTYYCNLEGEHRQRVCHSLAQQYREKQVWQAGWLLAYSFSDKKSCITHKERLAILNDLNQRSPQNQNRLLEWLNESQAQTLEVIDTLKADQDTLEQKIEAQTHELEELRKENAVLKSQIQALKSIERTLNKRIDDER
;
A
#
# COMPACT_ATOMS: atom_id res chain seq x y z
N MET A 1 -24.34 -66.31 33.16
CA MET A 1 -25.48 -65.40 33.40
C MET A 1 -24.88 -64.08 33.91
N LYS A 2 -24.74 -63.08 33.03
CA LYS A 2 -25.57 -61.86 32.90
C LYS A 2 -25.46 -60.87 34.08
N PHE A 3 -24.75 -59.76 33.80
CA PHE A 3 -24.91 -58.33 34.16
C PHE A 3 -25.10 -57.96 35.66
N ILE A 4 -24.54 -56.87 36.20
CA ILE A 4 -24.75 -55.46 35.83
C ILE A 4 -23.58 -54.57 36.35
N ALA A 5 -23.26 -53.53 35.57
CA ALA A 5 -22.34 -52.43 35.87
C ALA A 5 -22.96 -51.35 36.77
N ILE A 6 -22.15 -50.49 37.42
CA ILE A 6 -22.43 -49.04 37.58
C ILE A 6 -21.11 -48.29 37.83
N ILE A 7 -21.07 -47.09 37.25
CA ILE A 7 -20.00 -46.13 37.04
C ILE A 7 -19.97 -45.08 38.17
N SER A 8 -18.78 -44.58 38.53
CA SER A 8 -18.52 -43.15 38.87
C SER A 8 -17.00 -42.97 39.11
N LEU A 9 -16.26 -42.30 38.22
CA LEU A 9 -16.03 -40.85 38.10
C LEU A 9 -15.26 -40.23 39.29
N GLY A 10 -14.01 -39.84 39.06
CA GLY A 10 -13.21 -39.09 40.04
C GLY A 10 -11.80 -38.78 39.55
N LEU A 11 -11.61 -37.54 39.12
CA LEU A 11 -10.43 -36.94 38.48
C LEU A 11 -9.12 -37.09 39.26
N ALA A 12 -8.05 -37.19 38.47
CA ALA A 12 -6.65 -37.05 38.83
C ALA A 12 -6.33 -35.70 39.51
N LEU A 13 -5.49 -35.75 40.55
CA LEU A 13 -4.61 -34.66 40.97
C LEU A 13 -3.38 -35.30 41.61
N LEU A 14 -2.43 -35.74 40.78
CA LEU A 14 -1.06 -36.02 41.20
C LEU A 14 -0.21 -34.79 40.88
N THR A 15 0.22 -34.14 41.96
CA THR A 15 1.58 -33.67 42.24
C THR A 15 2.26 -32.78 41.22
N GLY A 16 2.66 -31.60 41.70
CA GLY A 16 3.38 -30.60 40.93
C GLY A 16 4.82 -30.97 40.59
N CYS A 17 5.45 -30.07 39.82
CA CYS A 17 6.89 -29.92 39.74
C CYS A 17 7.22 -28.45 39.51
N SER A 18 7.69 -27.84 40.59
CA SER A 18 8.86 -26.98 40.72
C SER A 18 9.44 -26.32 39.47
N ALA A 19 9.69 -25.02 39.64
CA ALA A 19 10.62 -24.17 38.92
C ALA A 19 11.84 -24.90 38.34
N PHE A 20 11.94 -24.91 37.01
CA PHE A 20 13.21 -25.00 36.32
C PHE A 20 13.55 -23.60 35.80
N SER A 21 14.46 -22.92 36.51
CA SER A 21 15.24 -21.83 35.92
C SER A 21 16.41 -22.43 35.16
N PRO A 22 16.49 -22.31 33.83
CA PRO A 22 17.74 -22.54 33.14
C PRO A 22 18.64 -21.32 33.35
N LYS A 23 19.83 -21.59 33.87
CA LYS A 23 21.01 -20.73 33.89
C LYS A 23 21.22 -20.14 32.48
N PRO A 24 21.51 -18.84 32.30
CA PRO A 24 21.70 -18.29 30.97
C PRO A 24 23.02 -18.81 30.40
N ALA A 25 22.92 -19.65 29.38
CA ALA A 25 24.03 -19.91 28.46
C ALA A 25 24.31 -18.63 27.66
N GLY A 26 25.58 -18.32 27.47
CA GLY A 26 26.07 -17.09 26.86
C GLY A 26 25.63 -16.87 25.41
N SER A 27 25.59 -15.58 25.08
CA SER A 27 25.64 -14.96 23.75
C SER A 27 24.77 -15.58 22.66
N ALA A 28 23.51 -15.15 22.61
CA ALA A 28 22.91 -14.82 21.31
C ALA A 28 23.12 -13.32 21.12
N ASP A 29 23.91 -12.93 20.12
CA ASP A 29 24.00 -11.55 19.67
C ASP A 29 22.57 -11.05 19.42
N LYS A 30 22.06 -10.24 20.35
CA LYS A 30 20.90 -9.41 20.08
C LYS A 30 21.33 -8.50 18.95
N VAL A 31 20.91 -8.82 17.73
CA VAL A 31 20.98 -7.89 16.61
C VAL A 31 20.16 -6.67 17.04
N GLN A 32 20.84 -5.71 17.63
CA GLN A 32 20.28 -4.44 18.02
C GLN A 32 20.08 -3.69 16.72
N PHE A 33 18.84 -3.76 16.22
CA PHE A 33 18.37 -2.94 15.10
C PHE A 33 18.81 -1.49 15.38
N PRO A 34 19.39 -0.78 14.40
CA PRO A 34 20.14 0.45 14.66
C PRO A 34 19.28 1.66 15.08
N LEU A 35 18.00 1.47 15.41
CA LEU A 35 17.07 2.53 15.82
C LEU A 35 16.08 1.97 16.85
N ALA A 36 16.58 1.68 18.05
CA ALA A 36 15.76 1.20 19.14
C ALA A 36 14.59 2.19 19.38
N PHE A 37 13.37 1.69 19.17
CA PHE A 37 12.16 2.32 19.70
C PHE A 37 12.38 2.58 21.19
N PRO A 38 12.10 3.79 21.73
CA PRO A 38 12.11 3.98 23.17
C PRO A 38 11.02 3.09 23.75
N GLU A 39 11.40 1.94 24.31
CA GLU A 39 10.50 1.09 25.07
C GLU A 39 10.10 1.85 26.34
N ASP A 40 9.08 2.69 26.23
CA ASP A 40 8.38 3.16 27.41
C ASP A 40 7.61 1.96 27.96
N GLN A 41 8.18 1.31 28.97
CA GLN A 41 7.63 0.11 29.63
C GLN A 41 6.33 0.41 30.40
N SER A 42 5.82 1.63 30.35
CA SER A 42 4.61 2.05 31.05
C SER A 42 3.43 2.15 30.08
N LYS A 43 2.40 1.32 30.31
CA LYS A 43 1.11 1.25 29.58
C LYS A 43 1.11 0.38 28.31
N VAL A 44 1.45 -0.90 28.46
CA VAL A 44 0.89 -1.93 27.60
C VAL A 44 -0.40 -2.41 28.27
N SER A 45 -1.56 -1.92 27.84
CA SER A 45 -2.79 -2.68 28.00
C SER A 45 -2.64 -3.95 27.16
N GLU A 46 -2.55 -5.10 27.81
CA GLU A 46 -2.33 -6.39 27.16
C GLU A 46 -3.41 -6.60 26.07
N PRO A 47 -3.01 -6.88 24.81
CA PRO A 47 -3.97 -7.25 23.79
C PRO A 47 -4.56 -8.63 24.15
N LEU A 48 -5.87 -8.78 23.94
CA LEU A 48 -6.72 -9.92 24.30
C LEU A 48 -6.33 -11.28 23.68
N PHE A 49 -5.23 -11.38 22.94
CA PHE A 49 -4.83 -12.58 22.19
C PHE A 49 -3.29 -12.70 22.24
N CYS A 50 -2.74 -13.74 22.89
CA CYS A 50 -1.29 -13.86 23.11
C CYS A 50 -0.72 -15.17 22.56
N SER A 51 -0.42 -15.19 21.27
CA SER A 51 0.70 -16.00 20.73
C SER A 51 1.98 -15.15 20.64
N LEU A 52 3.17 -15.77 20.62
CA LEU A 52 4.45 -15.06 20.45
C LEU A 52 4.48 -14.25 19.13
N THR A 53 3.83 -14.76 18.10
CA THR A 53 3.69 -14.11 16.79
C THR A 53 2.88 -12.82 16.86
N ASP A 54 1.87 -12.74 17.72
CA ASP A 54 1.03 -11.52 17.85
C ASP A 54 1.81 -10.36 18.49
N LYS A 55 2.73 -10.68 19.40
CA LYS A 55 3.62 -9.67 20.01
C LYS A 55 4.56 -9.04 18.97
N GLU A 56 5.05 -9.82 18.00
CA GLU A 56 5.89 -9.30 16.92
C GLU A 56 5.10 -8.38 15.97
N ALA A 57 3.89 -8.77 15.59
CA ALA A 57 3.02 -7.94 14.77
C ALA A 57 2.69 -6.60 15.44
N VAL A 58 2.32 -6.63 16.72
CA VAL A 58 2.07 -5.40 17.50
C VAL A 58 3.32 -4.52 17.58
N ARG A 59 4.51 -5.12 17.78
CA ARG A 59 5.77 -4.37 17.80
C ARG A 59 6.05 -3.69 16.46
N LEU A 60 5.87 -4.40 15.34
CA LEU A 60 6.05 -3.83 14.01
C LEU A 60 5.08 -2.69 13.73
N LEU A 61 3.81 -2.82 14.11
CA LEU A 61 2.81 -1.75 13.99
C LEU A 61 3.21 -0.50 14.79
N LYS A 62 3.70 -0.67 16.02
CA LYS A 62 4.18 0.45 16.85
C LYS A 62 5.42 1.12 16.23
N GLN A 63 6.38 0.33 15.77
CA GLN A 63 7.58 0.84 15.10
C GLN A 63 7.24 1.57 13.81
N GLY A 64 6.31 1.03 13.02
CA GLY A 64 5.89 1.65 11.77
C GLY A 64 5.18 2.98 12.00
N THR A 65 4.34 3.06 13.03
CA THR A 65 3.71 4.32 13.47
C THR A 65 4.77 5.36 13.87
N TYR A 66 5.78 4.95 14.65
CA TYR A 66 6.89 5.83 15.02
C TYR A 66 7.64 6.35 13.80
N TYR A 67 8.00 5.48 12.85
CA TYR A 67 8.73 5.86 11.64
C TYR A 67 7.91 6.73 10.68
N CYS A 68 6.59 6.53 10.62
CA CYS A 68 5.69 7.38 9.83
C CYS A 68 5.72 8.84 10.30
N ASN A 69 5.88 9.06 11.61
CA ASN A 69 5.92 10.39 12.23
C ASN A 69 7.32 11.03 12.24
N LEU A 70 8.35 10.35 11.72
CA LEU A 70 9.67 10.97 11.59
C LEU A 70 9.65 12.03 10.49
N GLU A 71 10.43 13.09 10.68
CA GLU A 71 10.53 14.18 9.73
C GLU A 71 11.98 14.46 9.29
N GLY A 72 12.10 15.25 8.21
CA GLY A 72 13.36 15.79 7.72
C GLY A 72 14.42 14.74 7.35
N GLU A 73 15.68 15.09 7.57
CA GLU A 73 16.82 14.21 7.27
C GLU A 73 16.83 12.93 8.10
N HIS A 74 16.31 12.97 9.33
CA HIS A 74 16.29 11.79 10.18
C HIS A 74 15.43 10.70 9.56
N ARG A 75 14.23 11.05 9.09
CA ARG A 75 13.35 10.16 8.34
C ARG A 75 14.05 9.52 7.14
N GLN A 76 14.74 10.35 6.35
CA GLN A 76 15.50 9.89 5.17
C GLN A 76 16.60 8.90 5.56
N ARG A 77 17.38 9.17 6.62
CA ARG A 77 18.41 8.25 7.11
C ARG A 77 17.82 6.92 7.57
N VAL A 78 16.71 6.94 8.32
CA VAL A 78 16.01 5.72 8.75
C VAL A 78 15.54 4.91 7.55
N CYS A 79 14.88 5.55 6.58
CA CYS A 79 14.39 4.89 5.38
C CYS A 79 15.52 4.17 4.63
N HIS A 80 16.63 4.87 4.36
CA HIS A 80 17.78 4.28 3.66
C HIS A 80 18.43 3.15 4.47
N SER A 81 18.53 3.29 5.80
CA SER A 81 19.07 2.23 6.66
C SER A 81 18.20 0.97 6.63
N LEU A 82 16.88 1.12 6.64
CA LEU A 82 15.96 -0.01 6.51
C LEU A 82 16.07 -0.65 5.11
N ALA A 83 16.16 0.16 4.05
CA ALA A 83 16.34 -0.31 2.68
C ALA A 83 17.61 -1.16 2.54
N GLN A 84 18.70 -0.70 3.15
CA GLN A 84 19.95 -1.43 3.20
C GLN A 84 19.81 -2.77 3.96
N GLN A 85 19.21 -2.75 5.16
CA GLN A 85 19.00 -3.96 5.97
C GLN A 85 18.11 -4.99 5.26
N TYR A 86 17.11 -4.54 4.52
CA TYR A 86 16.26 -5.43 3.74
C TYR A 86 17.03 -6.05 2.57
N ARG A 87 17.73 -5.24 1.75
CA ARG A 87 18.41 -5.71 0.54
C ARG A 87 19.66 -6.54 0.83
N GLU A 88 20.51 -6.07 1.73
CA GLU A 88 21.82 -6.67 1.98
C GLU A 88 21.77 -7.75 3.06
N LYS A 89 21.02 -7.49 4.13
CA LYS A 89 20.97 -8.39 5.30
C LYS A 89 19.73 -9.29 5.30
N GLN A 90 18.85 -9.15 4.31
CA GLN A 90 17.65 -9.97 4.14
C GLN A 90 16.73 -9.96 5.37
N VAL A 91 16.71 -8.85 6.11
CA VAL A 91 15.91 -8.72 7.31
C VAL A 91 14.47 -8.33 6.93
N TRP A 92 13.56 -9.30 7.00
CA TRP A 92 12.19 -9.14 6.52
C TRP A 92 11.42 -8.04 7.27
N GLN A 93 11.68 -7.86 8.58
CA GLN A 93 11.05 -6.78 9.37
C GLN A 93 11.40 -5.40 8.81
N ALA A 94 12.62 -5.21 8.29
CA ALA A 94 13.01 -3.96 7.66
C ALA A 94 12.22 -3.73 6.38
N GLY A 95 11.98 -4.78 5.59
CA GLY A 95 11.09 -4.74 4.42
C GLY A 95 9.66 -4.35 4.79
N TRP A 96 9.11 -4.98 5.83
CA TRP A 96 7.78 -4.64 6.31
C TRP A 96 7.71 -3.17 6.75
N LEU A 97 8.66 -2.70 7.57
CA LEU A 97 8.71 -1.30 8.02
C LEU A 97 8.88 -0.32 6.86
N LEU A 98 9.65 -0.66 5.83
CA LEU A 98 9.74 0.16 4.60
C LEU A 98 8.39 0.29 3.91
N ALA A 99 7.68 -0.83 3.74
CA ALA A 99 6.44 -0.85 2.99
C ALA A 99 5.32 -0.04 3.66
N TYR A 100 5.25 -0.06 5.00
CA TYR A 100 4.15 0.57 5.74
C TYR A 100 4.48 1.95 6.33
N SER A 101 5.74 2.26 6.61
CA SER A 101 6.08 3.51 7.33
C SER A 101 6.45 4.67 6.42
N PHE A 102 6.80 4.39 5.16
CA PHE A 102 7.28 5.40 4.21
C PHE A 102 6.36 5.44 2.99
N SER A 103 5.12 5.85 3.19
CA SER A 103 4.08 5.82 2.15
C SER A 103 3.99 7.07 1.26
N ASP A 104 4.53 8.19 1.72
CA ASP A 104 4.40 9.52 1.12
C ASP A 104 5.42 9.85 0.00
N LYS A 105 5.33 11.07 -0.55
CA LYS A 105 6.23 11.58 -1.59
C LYS A 105 7.71 11.70 -1.17
N LYS A 106 8.01 11.63 0.13
CA LYS A 106 9.37 11.73 0.68
C LYS A 106 9.98 10.36 0.99
N SER A 107 9.30 9.28 0.60
CA SER A 107 9.79 7.91 0.70
C SER A 107 11.09 7.72 -0.07
N CYS A 108 11.99 6.89 0.47
CA CYS A 108 13.21 6.45 -0.22
C CYS A 108 12.98 5.24 -1.14
N ILE A 109 11.77 4.67 -1.14
CA ILE A 109 11.36 3.60 -2.04
C ILE A 109 10.20 4.05 -2.94
N THR A 110 10.22 3.59 -4.16
CA THR A 110 9.17 3.80 -5.15
C THR A 110 7.96 2.91 -4.89
N HIS A 111 6.84 3.25 -5.54
CA HIS A 111 5.62 2.42 -5.53
C HIS A 111 5.89 0.98 -5.98
N LYS A 112 6.63 0.82 -7.08
CA LYS A 112 6.99 -0.50 -7.63
C LYS A 112 7.87 -1.30 -6.67
N GLU A 113 8.85 -0.67 -6.03
CA GLU A 113 9.69 -1.34 -5.03
C GLU A 113 8.87 -1.76 -3.81
N ARG A 114 7.90 -0.94 -3.38
CA ARG A 114 6.99 -1.31 -2.29
C ARG A 114 6.18 -2.56 -2.60
N LEU A 115 5.58 -2.62 -3.80
CA LEU A 115 4.84 -3.79 -4.24
C LEU A 115 5.73 -5.04 -4.30
N ALA A 116 6.96 -4.89 -4.83
CA ALA A 116 7.94 -5.98 -4.86
C ALA A 116 8.31 -6.49 -3.46
N ILE A 117 8.46 -5.58 -2.48
CA ILE A 117 8.71 -5.95 -1.08
C ILE A 117 7.53 -6.74 -0.51
N LEU A 118 6.29 -6.26 -0.68
CA LEU A 118 5.10 -6.95 -0.16
C LEU A 118 4.93 -8.34 -0.77
N ASN A 119 5.16 -8.47 -2.08
CA ASN A 119 5.11 -9.75 -2.78
C ASN A 119 6.20 -10.72 -2.30
N ASP A 120 7.43 -10.24 -2.10
CA ASP A 120 8.50 -11.05 -1.50
C ASP A 120 8.14 -11.50 -0.08
N LEU A 121 7.60 -10.61 0.75
CA LEU A 121 7.18 -10.95 2.11
C LEU A 121 6.10 -12.04 2.14
N ASN A 122 5.17 -12.05 1.18
CA ASN A 122 4.11 -13.07 1.07
C ASN A 122 4.64 -14.41 0.55
N GLN A 123 5.75 -14.44 -0.19
CA GLN A 123 6.33 -15.68 -0.71
C GLN A 123 7.25 -16.40 0.29
N ARG A 124 7.63 -15.73 1.39
CA ARG A 124 8.49 -16.32 2.44
C ARG A 124 7.75 -17.45 3.19
N SER A 125 8.51 -18.39 3.76
CA SER A 125 7.96 -19.61 4.36
C SER A 125 6.94 -19.32 5.49
N PRO A 126 5.76 -19.99 5.49
CA PRO A 126 4.69 -19.77 6.48
C PRO A 126 5.06 -20.10 7.93
N GLN A 127 6.17 -20.81 8.14
CA GLN A 127 6.55 -21.35 9.46
C GLN A 127 6.90 -20.27 10.50
N ASN A 128 7.08 -19.01 10.09
CA ASN A 128 7.34 -17.87 10.97
C ASN A 128 6.44 -16.65 10.70
N GLN A 129 5.39 -16.79 9.88
CA GLN A 129 4.55 -15.66 9.48
C GLN A 129 3.34 -15.53 10.40
N ASN A 130 3.17 -14.34 10.96
CA ASN A 130 1.93 -13.96 11.61
C ASN A 130 0.84 -13.77 10.53
N ARG A 131 -0.27 -14.52 10.63
CA ARG A 131 -1.41 -14.45 9.68
C ARG A 131 -1.99 -13.04 9.51
N LEU A 132 -1.96 -12.21 10.56
CA LEU A 132 -2.40 -10.82 10.48
C LEU A 132 -1.49 -9.99 9.58
N LEU A 133 -0.17 -10.23 9.65
CA LEU A 133 0.78 -9.53 8.79
C LEU A 133 0.69 -10.02 7.34
N GLU A 134 0.46 -11.32 7.12
CA GLU A 134 0.21 -11.90 5.80
C GLU A 134 -1.03 -11.27 5.15
N TRP A 135 -2.18 -11.30 5.85
CA TRP A 135 -3.41 -10.68 5.37
C TRP A 135 -3.22 -9.17 5.07
N LEU A 136 -2.52 -8.45 5.94
CA LEU A 136 -2.25 -7.03 5.74
C LEU A 136 -1.40 -6.80 4.49
N ASN A 137 -0.37 -7.63 4.28
CA ASN A 137 0.49 -7.54 3.10
C ASN A 137 -0.25 -7.82 1.80
N GLU A 138 -1.08 -8.85 1.76
CA GLU A 138 -1.95 -9.14 0.61
C GLU A 138 -2.91 -7.99 0.31
N SER A 139 -3.59 -7.48 1.33
CA SER A 139 -4.53 -6.36 1.17
C SER A 139 -3.84 -5.08 0.68
N GLN A 140 -2.65 -4.79 1.24
CA GLN A 140 -1.87 -3.63 0.82
C GLN A 140 -1.34 -3.79 -0.61
N ALA A 141 -0.87 -4.99 -1.00
CA ALA A 141 -0.41 -5.26 -2.35
C ALA A 141 -1.54 -5.07 -3.37
N GLN A 142 -2.72 -5.64 -3.13
CA GLN A 142 -3.91 -5.46 -3.97
C GLN A 142 -4.29 -3.97 -4.09
N THR A 143 -4.23 -3.23 -2.99
CA THR A 143 -4.52 -1.78 -3.01
C THR A 143 -3.52 -1.03 -3.91
N LEU A 144 -2.24 -1.37 -3.86
CA LEU A 144 -1.22 -0.75 -4.70
C LEU A 144 -1.40 -1.10 -6.18
N GLU A 145 -1.83 -2.33 -6.50
CA GLU A 145 -2.14 -2.75 -7.87
C GLU A 145 -3.38 -2.04 -8.44
N VAL A 146 -4.42 -1.85 -7.63
CA VAL A 146 -5.59 -1.04 -8.00
C VAL A 146 -5.17 0.40 -8.30
N ILE A 147 -4.27 0.98 -7.48
CA ILE A 147 -3.74 2.32 -7.73
C ILE A 147 -3.00 2.39 -9.07
N ASP A 148 -2.24 1.36 -9.46
CA ASP A 148 -1.55 1.35 -10.75
C ASP A 148 -2.52 1.26 -11.93
N THR A 149 -3.57 0.44 -11.81
CA THR A 149 -4.66 0.39 -12.80
C THR A 149 -5.31 1.76 -12.95
N LEU A 150 -5.63 2.43 -11.85
CA LEU A 150 -6.26 3.76 -11.87
C LEU A 150 -5.37 4.83 -12.52
N LYS A 151 -4.04 4.77 -12.31
CA LYS A 151 -3.11 5.68 -12.98
C LYS A 151 -3.08 5.44 -14.49
N ALA A 152 -3.03 4.18 -14.92
CA ALA A 152 -3.03 3.85 -16.34
C ALA A 152 -4.35 4.28 -17.04
N ASP A 153 -5.47 4.12 -16.35
CA ASP A 153 -6.77 4.59 -16.82
C ASP A 153 -6.83 6.12 -16.92
N GLN A 154 -6.26 6.82 -15.92
CA GLN A 154 -6.14 8.27 -15.94
C GLN A 154 -5.31 8.75 -17.14
N ASP A 155 -4.12 8.17 -17.37
CA ASP A 155 -3.28 8.52 -18.52
C ASP A 155 -4.02 8.32 -19.85
N THR A 156 -4.79 7.24 -19.95
CA THR A 156 -5.62 6.93 -21.13
C THR A 156 -6.74 7.97 -21.33
N LEU A 157 -7.37 8.41 -20.24
CA LEU A 157 -8.42 9.43 -20.29
C LEU A 157 -7.86 10.79 -20.66
N GLU A 158 -6.69 11.17 -20.14
CA GLU A 158 -6.01 12.42 -20.49
C GLU A 158 -5.69 12.48 -21.99
N GLN A 159 -5.16 11.39 -22.56
CA GLN A 159 -4.93 11.30 -24.01
C GLN A 159 -6.20 11.44 -24.85
N LYS A 160 -7.31 10.82 -24.40
CA LYS A 160 -8.61 10.95 -25.08
C LYS A 160 -9.14 12.38 -25.03
N ILE A 161 -9.01 13.06 -23.88
CA ILE A 161 -9.42 14.45 -23.72
C ILE A 161 -8.60 15.35 -24.63
N GLU A 162 -7.28 15.15 -24.72
CA GLU A 162 -6.40 15.91 -25.60
C GLU A 162 -6.81 15.73 -27.08
N ALA A 163 -7.02 14.48 -27.52
CA ALA A 163 -7.45 14.17 -28.87
C ALA A 163 -8.81 14.82 -29.23
N GLN A 164 -9.79 14.71 -28.33
CA GLN A 164 -11.11 15.33 -28.52
C GLN A 164 -11.05 16.86 -28.51
N THR A 165 -10.17 17.44 -27.69
CA THR A 165 -9.95 18.89 -27.65
C THR A 165 -9.39 19.39 -28.96
N HIS A 166 -8.42 18.66 -29.55
CA HIS A 166 -7.87 18.98 -30.86
C HIS A 166 -8.92 18.87 -31.96
N GLU A 167 -9.70 17.77 -32.00
CA GLU A 167 -10.77 17.58 -32.98
C GLU A 167 -11.82 18.70 -32.91
N LEU A 168 -12.21 19.08 -31.69
CA LEU A 168 -13.19 20.15 -31.47
C LEU A 168 -12.68 21.51 -31.97
N GLU A 169 -11.38 21.77 -31.85
CA GLU A 169 -10.77 22.99 -32.35
C GLU A 169 -10.72 23.02 -33.90
N GLU A 170 -10.43 21.90 -34.54
CA GLU A 170 -10.49 21.80 -36.01
C GLU A 170 -11.93 21.99 -36.53
N LEU A 171 -12.92 21.34 -35.90
CA LEU A 171 -14.32 21.54 -36.25
C LEU A 171 -14.78 23.00 -36.06
N ARG A 172 -14.26 23.70 -35.04
CA ARG A 172 -14.54 25.14 -34.85
C ARG A 172 -13.97 25.98 -36.00
N LYS A 173 -12.76 25.67 -36.46
CA LYS A 173 -12.14 26.36 -37.61
C LYS A 173 -12.93 26.11 -38.89
N GLU A 174 -13.29 24.86 -39.17
CA GLU A 174 -14.12 24.51 -40.34
C GLU A 174 -15.48 25.22 -40.30
N ASN A 175 -16.14 25.25 -39.13
CA ASN A 175 -17.42 25.93 -38.97
C ASN A 175 -17.29 27.45 -39.23
N ALA A 176 -16.19 28.07 -38.81
CA ALA A 176 -15.91 29.48 -39.08
C ALA A 176 -15.73 29.74 -40.60
N VAL A 177 -15.01 28.85 -41.29
CA VAL A 177 -14.83 28.92 -42.76
C VAL A 177 -16.18 28.79 -43.48
N LEU A 178 -16.99 27.79 -43.11
CA LEU A 178 -18.30 27.57 -43.71
C LEU A 178 -19.25 28.76 -43.47
N LYS A 179 -19.25 29.34 -42.27
CA LYS A 179 -20.02 30.56 -41.96
C LYS A 179 -19.63 31.72 -42.86
N SER A 180 -18.33 31.92 -43.10
CA SER A 180 -17.82 32.96 -44.02
C SER A 180 -18.29 32.72 -45.46
N GLN A 181 -18.19 31.48 -45.95
CA GLN A 181 -18.66 31.11 -47.29
C GLN A 181 -20.17 31.35 -47.46
N ILE A 182 -20.99 30.96 -46.47
CA ILE A 182 -22.44 31.20 -46.49
C ILE A 182 -22.75 32.70 -46.56
N GLN A 183 -22.02 33.54 -45.81
CA GLN A 183 -22.20 34.99 -45.86
C GLN A 183 -21.84 35.57 -47.23
N ALA A 184 -20.76 35.09 -47.85
CA ALA A 184 -20.36 35.50 -49.19
C ALA A 184 -21.44 35.14 -50.22
N LEU A 185 -21.95 33.90 -50.19
CA LEU A 185 -23.04 33.46 -51.07
C LEU A 185 -24.31 34.29 -50.90
N LYS A 186 -24.71 34.59 -49.65
CA LYS A 186 -25.84 35.49 -49.37
C LYS A 186 -25.63 36.92 -49.87
N SER A 187 -24.39 37.39 -49.97
CA SER A 187 -24.08 38.70 -50.53
C SER A 187 -24.22 38.70 -52.05
N ILE A 188 -23.74 37.63 -52.71
CA ILE A 188 -23.90 37.41 -54.15
C ILE A 188 -25.38 37.33 -54.51
N GLU A 189 -26.16 36.52 -53.79
CA GLU A 189 -27.61 36.38 -53.98
C GLU A 189 -28.33 37.73 -53.88
N ARG A 190 -28.06 38.51 -52.84
CA ARG A 190 -28.64 39.86 -52.68
C ARG A 190 -28.28 40.80 -53.84
N THR A 191 -27.03 40.72 -54.32
CA THR A 191 -26.57 41.53 -55.46
C THR A 191 -27.28 41.13 -56.75
N LEU A 192 -27.48 39.83 -56.95
CA LEU A 192 -28.13 39.29 -58.13
C LEU A 192 -29.62 39.66 -58.17
N ASN A 193 -30.33 39.48 -57.05
CA ASN A 193 -31.74 39.87 -56.94
C ASN A 193 -31.95 41.36 -57.18
N LYS A 194 -31.06 42.22 -56.64
CA LYS A 194 -31.13 43.66 -56.90
C LYS A 194 -31.00 44.00 -58.39
N ARG A 195 -30.07 43.35 -59.10
CA ARG A 195 -29.90 43.55 -60.55
C ARG A 195 -31.13 43.13 -61.34
N ILE A 196 -31.75 42.01 -60.97
CA ILE A 196 -32.98 41.52 -61.62
C ILE A 196 -34.14 42.49 -61.39
N ASP A 197 -34.26 43.05 -60.19
CA ASP A 197 -35.28 44.06 -59.87
C ASP A 197 -35.05 45.38 -60.62
N ASP A 198 -33.79 45.79 -60.82
CA ASP A 198 -33.43 47.01 -61.57
C ASP A 198 -33.66 46.86 -63.09
N GLU A 199 -33.70 45.63 -63.62
CA GLU A 199 -33.94 45.33 -65.05
C GLU A 199 -35.44 45.18 -65.41
N ARG A 200 -36.35 45.29 -64.43
CA ARG A 200 -37.79 45.09 -64.60
C ARG A 200 -38.58 46.39 -64.60
#